data_AF-A0A8H3XFN0-F1
#
_entry.id   AF-A0A8H3XFN0-F1
#
_cell.length_a   1.000
_cell.length_b   1.000
_cell.length_c   1.000
_cell.angle_alpha   90.00
_cell.angle_beta   90.00
_cell.angle_gamma   90.00
#
_symmetry.space_group_name_H-M   'P 1'
#
loop_
_entity.id
_entity.type
_entity.pdbx_description
1 polymer ?
#
loop_
_entity_poly.entity_id
_entity_poly.type
_entity_poly.pdbx_seq_one_letter_code
_entity_poly.pdbx_strand_id
1 'polypeptide(L)'
;MKEKTEPRLKSRRVLLCATTWCHPYLTFCPGRILAKRDDAICIATKDGALWVSQLRSLKSKIKPYPFKLPAIIQLGEISKNIRNIPEINNKQILTTPMTNNFQEINIELFGSYGILQFDFYNGAMSTSQCERLLKAIKQCQKMPIKGLILAGNSNNWSNGINLNVIQHAINPSLEGWKNIKAINEVVKEIIKLTNIITVAAVQDAGAGDNANPILAIEAIEIGLFDNIEQQVQINLEQGFIDNVKEFMKAFISDNAKFMKFIKHKQDIRKQDESKKSLDEYEKDELEEMHKDLFENRNNFHEKRWAFVTKSSFTPLTLTKK
;
A
#
# COMPACT_ATOMS: atom_id res chain seq x y z
N MET A 1 24.42 -15.32 36.56
CA MET A 1 23.69 -14.40 35.66
C MET A 1 23.20 -15.18 34.46
N LYS A 2 21.88 -15.37 34.28
CA LYS A 2 21.35 -16.02 33.07
C LYS A 2 21.63 -15.10 31.88
N GLU A 3 22.41 -15.56 30.90
CA GLU A 3 22.53 -14.91 29.60
C GLU A 3 21.12 -14.66 29.06
N LYS A 4 20.79 -13.38 28.86
CA LYS A 4 19.57 -13.01 28.14
C LYS A 4 19.75 -13.53 26.71
N THR A 5 19.06 -14.61 26.37
CA THR A 5 19.02 -15.17 25.02
C THR A 5 18.58 -14.08 24.05
N GLU A 6 19.54 -13.56 23.28
CA GLU A 6 19.26 -12.58 22.24
C GLU A 6 18.29 -13.16 21.21
N PRO A 7 17.32 -12.37 20.73
CA PRO A 7 16.34 -12.84 19.77
C PRO A 7 17.00 -13.17 18.44
N ARG A 8 16.93 -14.46 18.11
CA ARG A 8 17.29 -14.98 16.79
C ARG A 8 16.03 -15.55 16.17
N LEU A 9 15.93 -15.47 14.84
CA LEU A 9 14.92 -16.20 14.08
C LEU A 9 14.96 -17.73 14.32
N LYS A 10 16.05 -18.25 14.92
CA LYS A 10 16.20 -19.68 15.26
C LYS A 10 15.04 -20.27 16.07
N SER A 11 14.28 -19.48 16.83
CA SER A 11 13.14 -19.99 17.62
C SER A 11 11.85 -20.18 16.82
N ARG A 12 11.76 -19.73 15.55
CA ARG A 12 10.62 -19.97 14.67
C ARG A 12 11.05 -20.24 13.23
N ARG A 13 10.65 -21.39 12.70
CA ARG A 13 10.79 -21.69 11.27
C ARG A 13 9.78 -20.87 10.45
N VAL A 14 10.28 -19.94 9.65
CA VAL A 14 9.50 -19.05 8.76
C VAL A 14 10.14 -18.99 7.38
N LEU A 15 9.35 -18.63 6.37
CA LEU A 15 9.84 -18.26 5.05
C LEU A 15 9.98 -16.74 4.97
N LEU A 16 11.13 -16.26 4.51
CA LEU A 16 11.39 -14.84 4.26
C LEU A 16 10.78 -14.43 2.91
N CYS A 17 10.12 -13.28 2.85
CA CYS A 17 9.50 -12.74 1.65
C CYS A 17 9.73 -11.22 1.59
N ALA A 18 9.90 -10.67 0.39
CA ALA A 18 10.11 -9.23 0.12
C ALA A 18 11.30 -8.66 0.90
N THR A 19 12.49 -8.77 0.30
CA THR A 19 13.74 -8.51 0.99
C THR A 19 14.59 -7.43 0.33
N THR A 20 15.14 -6.52 1.12
CA THR A 20 16.00 -5.42 0.65
C THR A 20 17.34 -5.46 1.36
N TRP A 21 18.43 -5.43 0.60
CA TRP A 21 19.79 -5.47 1.15
C TRP A 21 20.18 -4.14 1.80
N CYS A 22 20.92 -4.20 2.90
CA CYS A 22 21.49 -3.03 3.58
C CYS A 22 23.01 -3.24 3.75
N HIS A 23 23.78 -2.23 3.34
CA HIS A 23 25.25 -2.24 3.32
C HIS A 23 25.85 -2.29 4.75
N PRO A 24 27.04 -2.90 4.95
CA PRO A 24 27.52 -3.26 6.27
C PRO A 24 28.11 -2.04 6.96
N TYR A 25 27.49 -1.60 8.05
CA TYR A 25 28.16 -0.70 8.98
C TYR A 25 28.64 -1.41 10.25
N LEU A 26 28.24 -2.67 10.47
CA LEU A 26 28.49 -3.38 11.73
C LEU A 26 28.54 -4.90 11.52
N THR A 27 29.57 -5.56 12.06
CA THR A 27 29.63 -7.03 12.16
C THR A 27 28.72 -7.50 13.29
N PHE A 28 27.63 -8.17 12.95
CA PHE A 28 26.70 -8.76 13.91
C PHE A 28 26.65 -10.28 13.75
N CYS A 29 26.22 -10.99 14.79
CA CYS A 29 25.94 -12.42 14.71
C CYS A 29 24.85 -12.70 13.65
N PRO A 30 25.13 -13.47 12.58
CA PRO A 30 24.14 -13.76 11.55
C PRO A 30 22.84 -14.36 12.12
N GLY A 31 21.71 -13.88 11.62
CA GLY A 31 20.36 -14.26 12.08
C GLY A 31 19.82 -13.49 13.28
N ARG A 32 20.57 -12.49 13.79
CA ARG A 32 20.10 -11.53 14.80
C ARG A 32 19.17 -10.51 14.17
N ILE A 33 18.06 -10.19 14.83
CA ILE A 33 17.20 -9.06 14.45
C ILE A 33 17.85 -7.77 14.95
N LEU A 34 18.16 -6.86 14.03
CA LEU A 34 18.93 -5.64 14.27
C LEU A 34 18.06 -4.42 14.53
N ALA A 35 16.96 -4.30 13.79
CA ALA A 35 16.08 -3.14 13.81
C ALA A 35 14.67 -3.52 13.32
N LYS A 36 13.70 -2.66 13.59
CA LYS A 36 12.42 -2.65 12.90
C LYS A 36 12.18 -1.29 12.24
N ARG A 37 11.44 -1.28 11.15
CA ARG A 37 10.99 -0.08 10.47
C ARG A 37 9.65 -0.39 9.83
N ASP A 38 8.64 0.42 10.15
CA ASP A 38 7.26 0.14 9.80
C ASP A 38 6.89 -1.31 10.19
N ASP A 39 6.38 -2.10 9.24
CA ASP A 39 5.99 -3.49 9.50
C ASP A 39 7.09 -4.54 9.17
N ALA A 40 8.31 -4.07 8.88
CA ALA A 40 9.46 -4.89 8.51
C ALA A 40 10.52 -5.03 9.64
N ILE A 41 11.36 -6.06 9.50
CA ILE A 41 12.52 -6.28 10.38
C ILE A 41 13.82 -6.33 9.58
N CYS A 42 14.91 -5.88 10.19
CA CYS A 42 16.26 -6.00 9.65
C CYS A 42 16.99 -7.17 10.33
N ILE A 43 17.58 -8.07 9.55
CA ILE A 43 18.25 -9.28 10.03
C ILE A 43 19.72 -9.25 9.60
N ALA A 44 20.64 -9.46 10.54
CA ALA A 44 22.07 -9.59 10.23
C ALA A 44 22.37 -10.80 9.33
N THR A 45 23.20 -10.60 8.31
CA THR A 45 23.82 -11.68 7.51
C THR A 45 25.30 -11.83 7.87
N LYS A 46 26.05 -12.64 7.13
CA LYS A 46 27.50 -12.83 7.34
C LYS A 46 28.30 -11.53 7.09
N ASP A 47 27.79 -10.69 6.22
CA ASP A 47 28.49 -9.63 5.50
C ASP A 47 27.66 -8.34 5.37
N GLY A 48 26.51 -8.26 6.06
CA GLY A 48 25.61 -7.11 5.99
C GLY A 48 24.31 -7.35 6.75
N ALA A 49 23.22 -6.83 6.20
CA ALA A 49 21.89 -7.06 6.74
C ALA A 49 20.82 -7.09 5.65
N LEU A 50 19.70 -7.75 5.97
CA LEU A 50 18.57 -7.92 5.08
C LEU A 50 17.30 -7.42 5.78
N TRP A 51 16.63 -6.44 5.18
CA TRP A 51 15.26 -6.11 5.55
C TRP A 51 14.32 -7.16 5.02
N VAL A 52 13.34 -7.56 5.82
CA VAL A 52 12.30 -8.52 5.47
C VAL A 52 10.97 -7.93 5.91
N SER A 53 10.12 -7.59 4.94
CA SER A 53 8.81 -6.98 5.21
C SER A 53 7.71 -8.01 5.40
N GLN A 54 7.85 -9.20 4.81
CA GLN A 54 6.83 -10.25 4.88
C GLN A 54 7.39 -11.58 5.35
N LEU A 55 6.63 -12.28 6.18
CA LEU A 55 6.95 -13.61 6.68
C LEU A 55 5.76 -14.55 6.49
N ARG A 56 6.05 -15.84 6.27
CA ARG A 56 5.04 -16.90 6.26
C ARG A 56 5.45 -18.05 7.18
N SER A 57 4.54 -18.51 8.03
CA SER A 57 4.74 -19.74 8.81
C SER A 57 4.94 -20.95 7.90
N LEU A 58 5.70 -21.95 8.34
CA LEU A 58 5.68 -23.25 7.70
C LEU A 58 4.30 -23.92 7.86
N LYS A 59 3.91 -24.68 6.84
CA LYS A 59 2.73 -25.53 6.88
C LYS A 59 2.92 -26.58 7.98
N SER A 60 1.87 -26.79 8.77
CA SER A 60 1.84 -27.80 9.83
C SER A 60 0.43 -28.38 9.97
N LYS A 61 0.28 -29.45 10.75
CA LYS A 61 -1.05 -30.00 11.07
C LYS A 61 -1.97 -28.95 11.72
N ILE A 62 -1.40 -28.06 12.55
CA ILE A 62 -2.14 -27.01 13.27
C ILE A 62 -2.42 -25.79 12.36
N LYS A 63 -1.51 -25.46 11.45
CA LYS A 63 -1.66 -24.39 10.46
C LYS A 63 -1.50 -24.95 9.04
N PRO A 64 -2.55 -25.59 8.49
CA PRO A 64 -2.47 -26.24 7.18
C PRO A 64 -2.43 -25.23 6.01
N TYR A 65 -2.92 -24.01 6.22
CA TYR A 65 -3.01 -22.95 5.21
C TYR A 65 -2.30 -21.66 5.65
N PRO A 66 -0.96 -21.67 5.79
CA PRO A 66 -0.25 -20.45 6.17
C PRO A 66 -0.24 -19.46 5.01
N PHE A 67 -0.51 -18.20 5.32
CA PHE A 67 -0.42 -17.07 4.38
C PHE A 67 0.63 -16.06 4.84
N LYS A 68 1.01 -15.15 3.94
CA LYS A 68 2.02 -14.12 4.19
C LYS A 68 1.44 -13.03 5.08
N LEU A 69 2.23 -12.56 6.04
CA LEU A 69 1.88 -11.46 6.92
C LEU A 69 3.08 -10.53 7.08
N PRO A 70 2.85 -9.25 7.42
CA PRO A 70 3.93 -8.35 7.77
C PRO A 70 4.80 -8.95 8.88
N ALA A 71 6.12 -8.77 8.77
CA ALA A 71 7.07 -9.51 9.58
C ALA A 71 6.87 -9.27 11.09
N ILE A 72 6.57 -8.01 11.47
CA ILE A 72 6.28 -7.65 12.86
C ILE A 72 5.04 -8.39 13.39
N ILE A 73 3.96 -8.46 12.60
CA ILE A 73 2.73 -9.18 12.97
C ILE A 73 3.02 -10.68 13.11
N GLN A 74 3.73 -11.26 12.15
CA GLN A 74 4.02 -12.69 12.12
C GLN A 74 4.92 -13.16 13.28
N LEU A 75 5.82 -12.29 13.76
CA LEU A 75 6.65 -12.56 14.93
C LEU A 75 5.85 -12.48 16.24
N GLY A 76 4.73 -11.75 16.26
CA GLY A 76 3.81 -11.68 17.39
C GLY A 76 4.51 -11.31 18.70
N GLU A 77 4.22 -12.01 19.80
CA GLU A 77 4.84 -11.79 21.11
C GLU A 77 6.38 -11.86 21.12
N ILE A 78 7.02 -12.50 20.14
CA ILE A 78 8.48 -12.47 20.01
C ILE A 78 8.93 -11.03 19.74
N SER A 79 8.20 -10.24 18.94
CA SER A 79 8.52 -8.81 18.76
C SER A 79 8.45 -8.01 20.08
N LYS A 80 7.54 -8.37 20.99
CA LYS A 80 7.35 -7.71 22.30
C LYS A 80 8.38 -8.15 23.35
N ASN A 81 8.78 -9.42 23.33
CA ASN A 81 9.85 -9.96 24.19
C ASN A 81 11.25 -9.45 23.79
N ILE A 82 11.33 -8.82 22.62
CA ILE A 82 12.50 -8.06 22.19
C ILE A 82 12.30 -6.61 22.60
N ARG A 83 12.34 -6.38 23.91
CA ARG A 83 12.09 -5.07 24.54
C ARG A 83 13.04 -3.95 24.06
N ASN A 84 14.07 -4.26 23.27
CA ASN A 84 15.12 -3.32 22.84
C ASN A 84 15.45 -3.38 21.33
N ILE A 85 14.57 -3.87 20.44
CA ILE A 85 14.84 -3.66 18.99
C ILE A 85 14.71 -2.16 18.69
N PRO A 86 15.76 -1.52 18.17
CA PRO A 86 15.67 -0.15 17.70
C PRO A 86 14.60 -0.03 16.61
N GLU A 87 13.69 0.92 16.80
CA GLU A 87 12.78 1.36 15.75
C GLU A 87 13.48 2.47 14.96
N ILE A 88 13.76 2.21 13.68
CA ILE A 88 14.31 3.23 12.79
C ILE A 88 13.13 4.09 12.35
N ASN A 89 12.78 5.05 13.22
CA ASN A 89 11.82 6.10 12.93
C ASN A 89 12.56 7.27 12.31
N ASN A 90 12.34 7.51 11.01
CA ASN A 90 12.72 8.80 10.46
C ASN A 90 11.84 9.86 11.12
N LYS A 91 12.46 10.85 11.76
CA LYS A 91 11.75 12.07 12.21
C LYS A 91 11.01 12.76 11.07
N GLN A 92 11.41 12.48 9.82
CA GLN A 92 10.74 12.89 8.58
C GLN A 92 10.02 11.69 7.96
N ILE A 93 8.70 11.81 7.76
CA ILE A 93 7.86 10.76 7.15
C ILE A 93 8.19 10.62 5.66
N LEU A 94 8.62 11.72 5.02
CA LEU A 94 9.02 11.79 3.62
C LEU A 94 10.53 11.96 3.51
N THR A 95 11.18 11.02 2.81
CA THR A 95 12.58 11.13 2.38
C THR A 95 12.69 10.71 0.93
N THR A 96 13.80 11.08 0.29
CA THR A 96 14.14 10.58 -1.04
C THR A 96 14.40 9.08 -1.00
N PRO A 97 14.19 8.36 -2.12
CA PRO A 97 14.54 6.94 -2.23
C PRO A 97 16.00 6.70 -1.83
N MET A 98 16.23 5.70 -0.97
CA MET A 98 17.58 5.26 -0.59
C MET A 98 17.75 3.79 -0.97
N THR A 99 18.82 3.47 -1.72
CA THR A 99 19.07 2.11 -2.22
C THR A 99 19.44 1.09 -1.13
N ASN A 100 19.88 1.56 0.03
CA ASN A 100 20.48 0.73 1.08
C ASN A 100 19.60 0.62 2.33
N ASN A 101 18.32 0.99 2.25
CA ASN A 101 17.40 0.95 3.38
C ASN A 101 16.00 0.51 2.94
N PHE A 102 15.23 -0.05 3.87
CA PHE A 102 13.82 -0.36 3.62
C PHE A 102 12.96 0.86 3.90
N GLN A 103 12.12 1.24 2.95
CA GLN A 103 11.16 2.33 3.10
C GLN A 103 10.00 2.12 2.13
N GLU A 104 8.81 1.86 2.67
CA GLU A 104 7.63 1.65 1.83
C GLU A 104 7.16 2.95 1.18
N ILE A 105 7.22 4.09 1.88
CA ILE A 105 6.72 5.37 1.37
C ILE A 105 7.86 6.36 1.24
N ASN A 106 8.09 6.88 0.04
CA ASN A 106 9.12 7.86 -0.24
C ASN A 106 8.60 8.92 -1.22
N ILE A 107 9.28 10.06 -1.30
CA ILE A 107 8.98 11.09 -2.30
C ILE A 107 10.25 11.53 -3.01
N GLU A 108 10.16 11.64 -4.33
CA GLU A 108 11.19 12.27 -5.16
C GLU A 108 10.64 13.60 -5.71
N LEU A 109 11.38 14.70 -5.47
CA LEU A 109 10.96 16.04 -5.87
C LEU A 109 11.65 16.46 -7.17
N PHE A 110 10.87 17.02 -8.09
CA PHE A 110 11.29 17.49 -9.40
C PHE A 110 10.87 18.95 -9.58
N GLY A 111 11.62 19.87 -8.95
CA GLY A 111 11.31 21.29 -8.98
C GLY A 111 9.93 21.58 -8.39
N SER A 112 8.93 21.81 -9.24
CA SER A 112 7.56 22.16 -8.85
C SER A 112 6.60 20.97 -8.78
N TYR A 113 7.04 19.72 -8.84
CA TYR A 113 6.17 18.57 -8.57
C TYR A 113 6.90 17.46 -7.81
N GLY A 114 6.16 16.51 -7.25
CA GLY A 114 6.73 15.36 -6.55
C GLY A 114 6.12 14.04 -7.01
N ILE A 115 6.89 12.95 -6.90
CA ILE A 115 6.43 11.58 -7.10
C ILE A 115 6.42 10.88 -5.74
N LEU A 116 5.22 10.57 -5.25
CA LEU A 116 5.00 9.80 -4.04
C LEU A 116 4.90 8.32 -4.40
N GLN A 117 5.92 7.56 -4.02
CA GLN A 117 5.94 6.11 -4.17
C GLN A 117 5.46 5.45 -2.88
N PHE A 118 4.70 4.37 -3.01
CA PHE A 118 4.22 3.57 -1.89
C PHE A 118 4.30 2.08 -2.24
N ASP A 119 5.41 1.46 -1.84
CA ASP A 119 5.74 0.06 -2.09
C ASP A 119 5.11 -0.89 -1.07
N PHE A 120 3.78 -0.95 -1.12
CA PHE A 120 3.02 -1.91 -0.34
C PHE A 120 3.06 -3.27 -1.02
N TYR A 121 3.49 -4.29 -0.25
CA TYR A 121 3.63 -5.64 -0.75
C TYR A 121 2.35 -6.17 -1.41
N ASN A 122 2.44 -6.61 -2.68
CA ASN A 122 1.30 -7.03 -3.52
C ASN A 122 0.18 -5.98 -3.63
N GLY A 123 0.48 -4.69 -3.46
CA GLY A 123 -0.52 -3.60 -3.50
C GLY A 123 -1.56 -3.63 -2.37
N ALA A 124 -1.45 -4.55 -1.40
CA ALA A 124 -2.44 -4.73 -0.35
C ALA A 124 -2.20 -3.76 0.81
N MET A 125 -3.14 -2.83 1.01
CA MET A 125 -3.00 -1.71 1.93
C MET A 125 -3.63 -2.04 3.29
N SER A 126 -2.80 -2.28 4.30
CA SER A 126 -3.28 -2.44 5.68
C SER A 126 -3.67 -1.11 6.31
N THR A 127 -4.44 -1.15 7.41
CA THR A 127 -4.83 0.05 8.16
C THR A 127 -3.63 0.94 8.49
N SER A 128 -2.54 0.37 9.01
CA SER A 128 -1.32 1.12 9.36
C SER A 128 -0.61 1.72 8.14
N GLN A 129 -0.58 1.01 7.01
CA GLN A 129 -0.03 1.51 5.75
C GLN A 129 -0.84 2.69 5.20
N CYS A 130 -2.17 2.61 5.25
CA CYS A 130 -3.07 3.71 4.87
C CYS A 130 -2.86 4.94 5.75
N GLU A 131 -2.72 4.76 7.07
CA GLU A 131 -2.42 5.87 8.00
C GLU A 131 -1.06 6.53 7.72
N ARG A 132 -0.03 5.74 7.37
CA ARG A 132 1.27 6.27 6.96
C ARG A 132 1.17 7.03 5.64
N LEU A 133 0.44 6.50 4.66
CA LEU A 133 0.22 7.15 3.37
C LEU A 133 -0.54 8.48 3.52
N LEU A 134 -1.59 8.50 4.35
CA LEU A 134 -2.33 9.72 4.68
C LEU A 134 -1.41 10.79 5.26
N LYS A 135 -0.54 10.42 6.20
CA LYS A 135 0.45 11.35 6.78
C LYS A 135 1.42 11.88 5.73
N ALA A 136 1.88 11.03 4.81
CA ALA A 136 2.75 11.43 3.71
C ALA A 136 2.05 12.43 2.76
N ILE A 137 0.81 12.16 2.35
CA ILE A 137 0.03 13.06 1.49
C ILE A 137 -0.20 14.43 2.17
N LYS A 138 -0.55 14.43 3.47
CA LYS A 138 -0.67 15.66 4.27
C LYS A 138 0.62 16.46 4.37
N GLN A 139 1.78 15.81 4.27
CA GLN A 139 3.07 16.50 4.20
C GLN A 139 3.32 17.07 2.80
N CYS A 140 3.00 16.34 1.73
CA CYS A 140 3.08 16.83 0.36
C CYS A 140 2.26 18.12 0.17
N GLN A 141 1.09 18.22 0.79
CA GLN A 141 0.24 19.41 0.75
C GLN A 141 0.93 20.67 1.28
N LYS A 142 1.90 20.53 2.18
CA LYS A 142 2.66 21.66 2.77
C LYS A 142 3.88 22.05 1.94
N MET A 143 4.20 21.29 0.90
CA MET A 143 5.35 21.55 0.04
C MET A 143 4.99 22.57 -1.04
N PRO A 144 5.95 23.36 -1.55
CA PRO A 144 5.74 24.31 -2.64
C PRO A 144 5.68 23.61 -4.01
N ILE A 145 4.83 22.57 -4.13
CA ILE A 145 4.61 21.82 -5.36
C ILE A 145 3.30 22.26 -6.03
N LYS A 146 3.29 22.21 -7.36
CA LYS A 146 2.13 22.42 -8.24
C LYS A 146 1.50 21.11 -8.70
N GLY A 147 2.20 19.98 -8.54
CA GLY A 147 1.70 18.66 -8.93
C GLY A 147 2.22 17.53 -8.04
N LEU A 148 1.43 16.47 -7.91
CA LEU A 148 1.76 15.25 -7.18
C LEU A 148 1.39 14.01 -8.00
N ILE A 149 2.37 13.14 -8.24
CA ILE A 149 2.17 11.83 -8.88
C ILE A 149 2.10 10.76 -7.78
N LEU A 150 1.07 9.93 -7.80
CA LEU A 150 0.88 8.76 -6.93
C LEU A 150 1.26 7.51 -7.72
N ALA A 151 2.43 6.94 -7.44
CA ALA A 151 3.06 5.95 -8.31
C ALA A 151 2.93 4.49 -7.86
N GLY A 152 2.43 4.21 -6.65
CA GLY A 152 2.44 2.85 -6.11
C GLY A 152 3.85 2.24 -6.09
N ASN A 153 3.94 0.95 -6.43
CA ASN A 153 5.20 0.33 -6.85
C ASN A 153 5.18 -0.10 -8.32
N SER A 154 6.32 -0.61 -8.75
CA SER A 154 6.58 -0.97 -10.14
C SER A 154 5.67 -2.09 -10.67
N ASN A 155 5.17 -2.96 -9.78
CA ASN A 155 4.35 -4.11 -10.13
C ASN A 155 2.87 -3.93 -9.80
N ASN A 156 2.50 -3.01 -8.92
CA ASN A 156 1.16 -2.82 -8.38
C ASN A 156 0.98 -1.37 -7.91
N TRP A 157 -0.04 -0.69 -8.43
CA TRP A 157 -0.50 0.58 -7.92
C TRP A 157 -1.23 0.39 -6.59
N SER A 158 -2.33 -0.37 -6.59
CA SER A 158 -3.05 -0.76 -5.38
C SER A 158 -4.01 -1.92 -5.66
N ASN A 159 -4.14 -2.81 -4.67
CA ASN A 159 -5.13 -3.90 -4.64
C ASN A 159 -6.18 -3.70 -3.51
N GLY A 160 -6.23 -2.50 -2.92
CA GLY A 160 -7.19 -2.14 -1.87
C GLY A 160 -6.86 -2.75 -0.51
N ILE A 161 -7.90 -3.17 0.23
CA ILE A 161 -7.79 -3.65 1.62
C ILE A 161 -6.84 -4.85 1.77
N ASN A 162 -6.12 -4.91 2.88
CA ASN A 162 -5.20 -6.03 3.13
C ASN A 162 -5.92 -7.23 3.75
N LEU A 163 -6.47 -8.10 2.88
CA LEU A 163 -7.20 -9.30 3.28
C LEU A 163 -6.40 -10.25 4.17
N ASN A 164 -5.06 -10.30 4.04
CA ASN A 164 -4.22 -11.14 4.89
C ASN A 164 -4.19 -10.61 6.33
N VAL A 165 -3.98 -9.31 6.51
CA VAL A 165 -4.00 -8.67 7.84
C VAL A 165 -5.39 -8.77 8.47
N ILE A 166 -6.43 -8.52 7.68
CA ILE A 166 -7.83 -8.68 8.10
C ILE A 166 -8.10 -10.12 8.57
N GLN A 167 -7.73 -11.13 7.78
CA GLN A 167 -7.96 -12.54 8.13
C GLN A 167 -7.16 -12.98 9.36
N HIS A 168 -6.02 -12.34 9.64
CA HIS A 168 -5.21 -12.63 10.82
C HIS A 168 -5.74 -11.98 12.11
N ALA A 169 -6.47 -10.88 12.01
CA ALA A 169 -6.95 -10.14 13.16
C ALA A 169 -7.85 -10.99 14.07
N ILE A 170 -7.86 -10.68 15.37
CA ILE A 170 -8.74 -11.33 16.36
C ILE A 170 -10.21 -11.19 15.95
N ASN A 171 -10.58 -10.01 15.43
CA ASN A 171 -11.88 -9.75 14.85
C ASN A 171 -11.69 -9.23 13.41
N PRO A 172 -11.78 -10.10 12.39
CA PRO A 172 -11.63 -9.72 10.99
C PRO A 172 -12.61 -8.65 10.52
N SER A 173 -13.88 -8.69 10.97
CA SER A 173 -14.88 -7.69 10.59
C SER A 173 -14.49 -6.29 11.08
N LEU A 174 -14.04 -6.19 12.33
CA LEU A 174 -13.58 -4.92 12.90
C LEU A 174 -12.29 -4.42 12.23
N GLU A 175 -11.34 -5.30 11.91
CA GLU A 175 -10.13 -4.89 11.19
C GLU A 175 -10.45 -4.45 9.77
N GLY A 176 -11.32 -5.15 9.05
CA GLY A 176 -11.78 -4.74 7.73
C GLY A 176 -12.48 -3.38 7.75
N TRP A 177 -13.29 -3.12 8.79
CA TRP A 177 -13.94 -1.82 8.99
C TRP A 177 -12.95 -0.68 9.21
N LYS A 178 -11.92 -0.92 10.03
CA LYS A 178 -10.83 0.06 10.22
C LYS A 178 -10.06 0.28 8.92
N ASN A 179 -9.78 -0.79 8.19
CA ASN A 179 -8.97 -0.73 6.97
C ASN A 179 -9.68 0.06 5.87
N ILE A 180 -10.99 -0.17 5.63
CA ILE A 180 -11.71 0.57 4.60
C ILE A 180 -11.85 2.05 4.96
N LYS A 181 -12.09 2.38 6.23
CA LYS A 181 -12.09 3.78 6.71
C LYS A 181 -10.73 4.44 6.50
N ALA A 182 -9.63 3.72 6.77
CA ALA A 182 -8.29 4.26 6.54
C ALA A 182 -8.00 4.53 5.05
N ILE A 183 -8.52 3.70 4.13
CA ILE A 183 -8.48 3.97 2.69
C ILE A 183 -9.32 5.21 2.35
N ASN A 184 -10.53 5.32 2.88
CA ASN A 184 -11.40 6.48 2.64
C ASN A 184 -10.74 7.79 3.09
N GLU A 185 -10.02 7.80 4.23
CA GLU A 185 -9.26 8.97 4.65
C GLU A 185 -8.17 9.36 3.64
N VAL A 186 -7.45 8.39 3.06
CA VAL A 186 -6.48 8.64 1.98
C VAL A 186 -7.16 9.23 0.75
N VAL A 187 -8.28 8.65 0.30
CA VAL A 187 -9.04 9.12 -0.86
C VAL A 187 -9.58 10.53 -0.64
N LYS A 188 -10.19 10.80 0.52
CA LYS A 188 -10.68 12.14 0.90
C LYS A 188 -9.55 13.16 0.89
N GLU A 189 -8.37 12.81 1.40
CA GLU A 189 -7.22 13.71 1.38
C GLU A 189 -6.76 14.02 -0.05
N ILE A 190 -6.71 13.02 -0.94
CA ILE A 190 -6.36 13.22 -2.36
C ILE A 190 -7.37 14.15 -3.05
N ILE A 191 -8.67 13.93 -2.85
CA ILE A 191 -9.74 14.76 -3.43
C ILE A 191 -9.62 16.23 -2.97
N LYS A 192 -9.18 16.45 -1.72
CA LYS A 192 -9.00 17.79 -1.14
C LYS A 192 -7.77 18.55 -1.66
N LEU A 193 -6.89 17.91 -2.43
CA LEU A 193 -5.74 18.57 -3.10
C LEU A 193 -6.18 19.39 -4.32
N THR A 194 -7.01 20.42 -4.11
CA THR A 194 -7.60 21.23 -5.18
C THR A 194 -6.66 22.28 -5.76
N ASN A 195 -5.57 22.60 -5.06
CA ASN A 195 -4.59 23.62 -5.47
C ASN A 195 -3.43 23.06 -6.30
N ILE A 196 -3.38 21.75 -6.52
CA ILE A 196 -2.36 21.07 -7.32
C ILE A 196 -3.01 20.10 -8.29
N ILE A 197 -2.30 19.74 -9.37
CA ILE A 197 -2.66 18.58 -10.17
C ILE A 197 -2.26 17.29 -9.44
N THR A 198 -3.13 16.30 -9.43
CA THR A 198 -2.91 14.98 -8.82
C THR A 198 -3.04 13.94 -9.92
N VAL A 199 -2.02 13.09 -10.09
CA VAL A 199 -1.98 12.06 -11.14
C VAL A 199 -1.78 10.70 -10.50
N ALA A 200 -2.63 9.72 -10.79
CA ALA A 200 -2.39 8.33 -10.46
C ALA A 200 -1.64 7.67 -11.63
N ALA A 201 -0.41 7.21 -11.39
CA ALA A 201 0.39 6.51 -12.39
C ALA A 201 0.13 5.00 -12.26
N VAL A 202 -0.96 4.53 -12.89
CA VAL A 202 -1.46 3.16 -12.72
C VAL A 202 -0.82 2.22 -13.74
N GLN A 203 0.01 1.28 -13.28
CA GLN A 203 0.57 0.20 -14.09
C GLN A 203 -0.22 -1.10 -13.96
N ASP A 204 -0.64 -1.42 -12.73
CA ASP A 204 -1.52 -2.54 -12.40
C ASP A 204 -2.38 -2.14 -11.20
N ALA A 205 -3.67 -2.44 -11.22
CA ALA A 205 -4.58 -2.18 -10.12
C ALA A 205 -5.69 -3.21 -10.09
N GLY A 206 -6.05 -3.65 -8.87
CA GLY A 206 -7.12 -4.60 -8.65
C GLY A 206 -8.10 -4.10 -7.59
N ALA A 207 -9.38 -4.40 -7.78
CA ALA A 207 -10.41 -4.11 -6.79
C ALA A 207 -11.50 -5.18 -6.82
N GLY A 208 -11.92 -5.62 -5.64
CA GLY A 208 -13.17 -6.34 -5.45
C GLY A 208 -13.19 -7.81 -5.90
N ASP A 209 -14.39 -8.35 -5.90
CA ASP A 209 -14.72 -9.74 -6.24
C ASP A 209 -15.65 -9.75 -7.46
N ASN A 210 -15.49 -10.75 -8.34
CA ASN A 210 -16.35 -11.01 -9.50
C ASN A 210 -16.37 -9.94 -10.61
N ALA A 211 -15.26 -9.21 -10.82
CA ALA A 211 -15.06 -8.36 -12.00
C ALA A 211 -14.17 -9.07 -13.04
N ASN A 212 -14.56 -9.04 -14.31
CA ASN A 212 -13.66 -9.45 -15.39
C ASN A 212 -12.51 -8.44 -15.48
N PRO A 213 -11.25 -8.89 -15.67
CA PRO A 213 -10.16 -7.97 -15.92
C PRO A 213 -10.45 -7.16 -17.18
N ILE A 214 -10.20 -5.85 -17.12
CA ILE A 214 -10.23 -4.96 -18.27
C ILE A 214 -8.81 -4.49 -18.57
N LEU A 215 -8.48 -4.34 -19.85
CA LEU A 215 -7.22 -3.77 -20.28
C LEU A 215 -7.23 -2.25 -20.08
N ALA A 216 -6.05 -1.64 -19.94
CA ALA A 216 -5.94 -0.18 -19.82
C ALA A 216 -6.56 0.57 -21.01
N ILE A 217 -6.55 -0.03 -22.21
CA ILE A 217 -7.19 0.56 -23.39
C ILE A 217 -8.72 0.55 -23.29
N GLU A 218 -9.30 -0.55 -22.81
CA GLU A 218 -10.74 -0.68 -22.59
C GLU A 218 -11.20 0.30 -21.49
N ALA A 219 -10.37 0.49 -20.45
CA ALA A 219 -10.60 1.49 -19.41
C ALA A 219 -10.67 2.92 -19.97
N ILE A 220 -9.91 3.25 -21.03
CA ILE A 220 -9.99 4.57 -21.67
C ILE A 220 -11.23 4.69 -22.54
N GLU A 221 -11.55 3.65 -23.30
CA GLU A 221 -12.73 3.63 -24.17
C GLU A 221 -14.03 3.90 -23.39
N ILE A 222 -14.10 3.44 -22.13
CA ILE A 222 -15.23 3.69 -21.24
C ILE A 222 -15.08 4.96 -20.37
N GLY A 223 -13.98 5.71 -20.51
CA GLY A 223 -13.70 6.94 -19.76
C GLY A 223 -13.29 6.73 -18.29
N LEU A 224 -12.83 5.53 -17.92
CA LEU A 224 -12.29 5.23 -16.59
C LEU A 224 -10.87 5.78 -16.41
N PHE A 225 -10.05 5.74 -17.47
CA PHE A 225 -8.71 6.35 -17.51
C PHE A 225 -8.63 7.48 -18.53
N ASP A 226 -7.83 8.50 -18.24
CA ASP A 226 -7.69 9.68 -19.10
C ASP A 226 -6.82 9.42 -20.34
N ASN A 227 -5.80 8.57 -20.25
CA ASN A 227 -4.84 8.35 -21.33
C ASN A 227 -4.07 7.02 -21.18
N ILE A 228 -3.60 6.46 -22.31
CA ILE A 228 -2.67 5.33 -22.36
C ILE A 228 -1.37 5.80 -22.98
N GLU A 229 -0.27 5.58 -22.27
CA GLU A 229 1.05 5.71 -22.86
C GLU A 229 1.32 4.43 -23.66
N GLN A 230 1.32 4.53 -24.99
CA GLN A 230 1.74 3.43 -25.86
C GLN A 230 3.25 3.25 -25.75
N GLN A 231 3.68 2.23 -25.00
CA GLN A 231 5.09 1.93 -24.86
C GLN A 231 5.66 1.34 -26.15
N VAL A 232 6.56 2.08 -26.81
CA VAL A 232 7.50 1.47 -27.76
C VAL A 232 8.52 0.70 -26.92
N GLN A 233 8.59 -0.61 -27.13
CA GLN A 233 9.47 -1.56 -26.44
C GLN A 233 10.91 -1.03 -26.33
N ILE A 234 11.33 -0.61 -25.13
CA ILE A 234 12.67 -0.77 -24.50
C ILE A 234 12.50 -0.24 -23.05
N ASN A 235 12.56 -1.13 -22.04
CA ASN A 235 12.35 -0.86 -20.59
C ASN A 235 10.97 -0.31 -20.15
N LEU A 236 10.04 -1.24 -19.91
CA LEU A 236 8.61 -0.97 -19.64
C LEU A 236 8.34 -0.06 -18.41
N GLU A 237 8.96 -0.29 -17.26
CA GLU A 237 8.66 0.49 -16.04
C GLU A 237 9.30 1.88 -16.04
N GLN A 238 10.56 1.97 -16.49
CA GLN A 238 11.29 3.23 -16.54
C GLN A 238 10.67 4.17 -17.59
N GLY A 239 10.29 3.64 -18.76
CA GLY A 239 9.62 4.41 -19.81
C GLY A 239 8.26 4.97 -19.38
N PHE A 240 7.44 4.20 -18.66
CA PHE A 240 6.13 4.70 -18.20
C PHE A 240 6.24 5.91 -17.29
N ILE A 241 7.03 5.78 -16.21
CA ILE A 241 7.16 6.85 -15.21
C ILE A 241 7.82 8.08 -15.84
N ASP A 242 8.77 7.90 -16.77
CA ASP A 242 9.40 9.01 -17.46
C ASP A 242 8.41 9.74 -18.40
N ASN A 243 7.49 9.03 -19.05
CA ASN A 243 6.40 9.68 -19.80
C ASN A 243 5.44 10.44 -18.88
N VAL A 244 5.07 9.88 -17.73
CA VAL A 244 4.23 10.57 -16.73
C VAL A 244 4.93 11.83 -16.18
N LYS A 245 6.25 11.78 -15.99
CA LYS A 245 7.07 12.96 -15.62
C LYS A 245 7.05 14.02 -16.70
N GLU A 246 7.23 13.64 -17.97
CA GLU A 246 7.18 14.60 -19.08
C GLU A 246 5.80 15.20 -19.27
N PHE A 247 4.72 14.41 -19.13
CA PHE A 247 3.36 14.93 -19.07
C PHE A 247 3.20 15.97 -17.96
N MET A 248 3.59 15.63 -16.73
CA MET A 248 3.47 16.51 -15.56
C MET A 248 4.24 17.82 -15.77
N LYS A 249 5.48 17.71 -16.26
CA LYS A 249 6.35 18.85 -16.56
C LYS A 249 5.76 19.74 -17.64
N ALA A 250 5.31 19.17 -18.76
CA ALA A 250 4.69 19.92 -19.85
C ALA A 250 3.40 20.61 -19.38
N PHE A 251 2.56 19.92 -18.61
CA PHE A 251 1.30 20.45 -18.09
C PHE A 251 1.51 21.63 -17.14
N ILE A 252 2.47 21.54 -16.22
CA ILE A 252 2.76 22.61 -15.25
C ILE A 252 3.45 23.82 -15.92
N SER A 253 4.21 23.59 -16.99
CA SER A 253 4.94 24.65 -17.71
C SER A 253 4.00 25.60 -18.46
N ASP A 254 2.84 25.12 -18.92
CA ASP A 254 1.78 25.96 -19.48
C ASP A 254 0.95 26.60 -18.36
N ASN A 255 1.40 27.78 -17.89
CA ASN A 255 0.78 28.46 -16.76
C ASN A 255 -0.69 28.84 -17.02
N ALA A 256 -1.08 29.18 -18.25
CA ALA A 256 -2.45 29.54 -18.57
C ALA A 256 -3.37 28.31 -18.48
N LYS A 257 -2.95 27.19 -19.08
CA LYS A 257 -3.66 25.91 -18.97
C LYS A 257 -3.73 25.41 -17.54
N PHE A 258 -2.61 25.47 -16.80
CA PHE A 258 -2.54 25.06 -15.41
C PHE A 258 -3.49 25.87 -14.52
N MET A 259 -3.47 27.21 -14.60
CA MET A 259 -4.35 28.05 -13.79
C MET A 259 -5.83 27.84 -14.11
N LYS A 260 -6.17 27.65 -15.39
CA LYS A 260 -7.53 27.29 -15.83
C LYS A 260 -7.96 25.94 -15.24
N PHE A 261 -7.09 24.94 -15.27
CA PHE A 261 -7.34 23.62 -14.69
C PHE A 261 -7.57 23.70 -13.17
N ILE A 262 -6.69 24.39 -12.43
CA ILE A 262 -6.83 24.54 -10.98
C ILE A 262 -8.15 25.25 -10.62
N LYS A 263 -8.48 26.33 -11.34
CA LYS A 263 -9.76 27.03 -11.14
C LYS A 263 -10.95 26.11 -11.37
N HIS A 264 -10.93 25.37 -12.47
CA HIS A 264 -11.99 24.41 -12.79
C HIS A 264 -12.10 23.29 -11.75
N LYS A 265 -10.98 22.72 -11.30
CA LYS A 265 -10.92 21.69 -10.24
C LYS A 265 -11.54 22.18 -8.93
N GLN A 266 -11.24 23.42 -8.54
CA GLN A 266 -11.82 24.06 -7.35
C GLN A 266 -13.34 24.29 -7.51
N ASP A 267 -13.77 24.78 -8.67
CA ASP A 267 -15.19 25.06 -8.93
C ASP A 267 -16.02 23.77 -8.95
N ILE A 268 -15.52 22.69 -9.58
CA ILE A 268 -16.14 21.36 -9.54
C ILE A 268 -16.24 20.86 -8.09
N ARG A 269 -15.13 20.85 -7.34
CA ARG A 269 -15.16 20.37 -5.95
C ARG A 269 -16.17 21.15 -5.10
N LYS A 270 -16.25 22.47 -5.28
CA LYS A 270 -17.24 23.31 -4.58
C LYS A 270 -18.67 22.96 -4.98
N GLN A 271 -18.92 22.74 -6.27
CA GLN A 271 -20.24 22.34 -6.76
C GLN A 271 -20.65 20.97 -6.21
N ASP A 272 -19.77 19.98 -6.28
CA ASP A 272 -20.02 18.63 -5.78
C ASP A 272 -20.27 18.64 -4.27
N GLU A 273 -19.46 19.38 -3.50
CA GLU A 273 -19.65 19.51 -2.05
C GLU A 273 -21.02 20.12 -1.70
N SER A 274 -21.54 21.03 -2.54
CA SER A 274 -22.88 21.60 -2.35
C SER A 274 -24.02 20.63 -2.70
N LYS A 275 -23.77 19.64 -3.55
CA LYS A 275 -24.76 18.61 -3.92
C LYS A 275 -24.82 17.50 -2.89
N LYS A 276 -23.65 16.99 -2.51
CA LYS A 276 -23.46 15.94 -1.51
C LYS A 276 -22.02 15.97 -1.01
N SER A 277 -21.87 16.09 0.31
CA SER A 277 -20.56 16.16 0.95
C SER A 277 -19.81 14.83 0.84
N LEU A 278 -18.48 14.87 0.95
CA LEU A 278 -17.68 13.65 0.98
C LEU A 278 -18.04 12.74 2.18
N ASP A 279 -18.44 13.32 3.30
CA ASP A 279 -18.84 12.57 4.50
C ASP A 279 -20.19 11.84 4.26
N GLU A 280 -21.10 12.41 3.49
CA GLU A 280 -22.35 11.74 3.08
C GLU A 280 -22.10 10.63 2.05
N TYR A 281 -21.19 10.82 1.09
CA TYR A 281 -20.79 9.72 0.19
C TYR A 281 -20.16 8.57 0.97
N GLU A 282 -19.21 8.90 1.86
CA GLU A 282 -18.56 7.91 2.72
C GLU A 282 -19.57 7.16 3.59
N LYS A 283 -20.56 7.85 4.17
CA LYS A 283 -21.58 7.21 4.99
C LYS A 283 -22.32 6.13 4.20
N ASP A 284 -22.83 6.46 3.01
CA ASP A 284 -23.60 5.52 2.18
C ASP A 284 -22.74 4.33 1.72
N GLU A 285 -21.49 4.57 1.34
CA GLU A 285 -20.54 3.52 0.95
C GLU A 285 -20.20 2.61 2.15
N LEU A 286 -20.02 3.19 3.34
CA LEU A 286 -19.75 2.43 4.56
C LEU A 286 -20.96 1.61 5.02
N GLU A 287 -22.19 2.08 4.79
CA GLU A 287 -23.40 1.28 5.04
C GLU A 287 -23.43 0.01 4.17
N GLU A 288 -22.99 0.10 2.91
CA GLU A 288 -22.85 -1.07 2.04
C GLU A 288 -21.73 -2.00 2.51
N MET A 289 -20.56 -1.45 2.84
CA MET A 289 -19.42 -2.23 3.36
C MET A 289 -19.73 -2.91 4.69
N HIS A 290 -20.60 -2.31 5.52
CA HIS A 290 -21.03 -2.90 6.79
C HIS A 290 -21.71 -4.27 6.57
N LYS A 291 -22.57 -4.37 5.55
CA LYS A 291 -23.27 -5.62 5.19
C LYS A 291 -22.29 -6.72 4.82
N ASP A 292 -21.23 -6.41 4.07
CA ASP A 292 -20.21 -7.40 3.70
C ASP A 292 -19.34 -7.80 4.90
N LEU A 293 -18.94 -6.82 5.72
CA LEU A 293 -18.01 -7.03 6.83
C LEU A 293 -18.65 -7.68 8.05
N PHE A 294 -19.85 -7.30 8.45
CA PHE A 294 -20.50 -7.75 9.70
C PHE A 294 -21.63 -8.74 9.47
N GLU A 295 -22.35 -8.63 8.36
CA GLU A 295 -23.49 -9.51 8.04
C GLU A 295 -23.09 -10.64 7.07
N ASN A 296 -21.83 -10.68 6.63
CA ASN A 296 -21.29 -11.65 5.69
C ASN A 296 -22.08 -11.73 4.37
N ARG A 297 -22.55 -10.57 3.89
CA ARG A 297 -23.23 -10.49 2.60
C ARG A 297 -22.36 -11.09 1.48
N ASN A 298 -23.00 -11.82 0.57
CA ASN A 298 -22.36 -12.48 -0.58
C ASN A 298 -21.20 -13.45 -0.22
N ASN A 299 -21.20 -14.00 1.01
CA ASN A 299 -20.15 -14.89 1.54
C ASN A 299 -18.76 -14.24 1.53
N PHE A 300 -18.68 -12.94 1.85
CA PHE A 300 -17.43 -12.19 1.87
C PHE A 300 -16.35 -12.84 2.74
N HIS A 301 -16.74 -13.42 3.89
CA HIS A 301 -15.82 -14.00 4.85
C HIS A 301 -15.18 -15.28 4.32
N GLU A 302 -15.96 -16.13 3.68
CA GLU A 302 -15.51 -17.36 3.04
C GLU A 302 -14.64 -17.07 1.83
N LYS A 303 -15.04 -16.09 1.00
CA LYS A 303 -14.25 -15.62 -0.15
C LYS A 303 -12.91 -15.06 0.29
N ARG A 304 -12.89 -14.23 1.34
CA ARG A 304 -11.64 -13.75 1.96
C ARG A 304 -10.78 -14.90 2.44
N TRP A 305 -11.35 -15.86 3.18
CA TRP A 305 -10.61 -17.02 3.67
C TRP A 305 -10.00 -17.82 2.52
N ALA A 306 -10.78 -18.13 1.49
CA ALA A 306 -10.33 -18.85 0.31
C ALA A 306 -9.23 -18.12 -0.46
N PHE A 307 -9.41 -16.80 -0.64
CA PHE A 307 -8.44 -15.94 -1.32
C PHE A 307 -7.08 -15.93 -0.61
N VAL A 308 -7.05 -15.77 0.72
CA VAL A 308 -5.78 -15.68 1.46
C VAL A 308 -5.14 -17.06 1.64
N THR A 309 -5.93 -18.11 1.80
CA THR A 309 -5.44 -19.48 1.95
C THR A 309 -5.07 -20.14 0.62
N LYS A 310 -5.45 -19.52 -0.51
CA LYS A 310 -5.32 -20.09 -1.86
C LYS A 310 -6.05 -21.43 -1.97
N SER A 311 -7.21 -21.51 -1.33
CA SER A 311 -8.11 -22.67 -1.36
C SER A 311 -9.27 -22.41 -2.32
N SER A 312 -9.85 -23.47 -2.88
CA SER A 312 -11.10 -23.36 -3.63
C SER A 312 -12.27 -23.07 -2.68
N PHE A 313 -13.11 -22.11 -3.04
CA PHE A 313 -14.42 -21.90 -2.43
C PHE A 313 -15.49 -22.02 -3.53
N THR A 314 -16.41 -22.95 -3.35
CA THR A 314 -17.59 -23.08 -4.21
C THR A 314 -18.79 -22.55 -3.41
N PRO A 315 -19.35 -21.39 -3.77
CA PRO A 315 -20.59 -20.93 -3.14
C PRO A 315 -21.70 -21.96 -3.36
N LEU A 316 -22.51 -22.23 -2.33
CA LEU A 316 -23.67 -23.12 -2.41
C LEU A 316 -24.68 -22.70 -3.50
N THR A 317 -24.61 -21.47 -4.00
CA THR A 317 -25.51 -20.90 -5.01
C THR A 317 -25.10 -21.16 -6.47
N LEU A 318 -23.96 -21.80 -6.74
CA LEU A 318 -23.49 -22.11 -8.10
C LEU A 318 -23.62 -23.59 -8.49
N THR A 319 -24.44 -24.38 -7.80
CA THR A 319 -24.96 -25.62 -8.39
C THR A 319 -25.96 -25.26 -9.47
N LYS A 320 -25.50 -25.23 -10.73
CA LYS A 320 -26.38 -25.19 -11.91
C LYS A 320 -27.52 -26.20 -11.72
N LYS A 321 -28.77 -25.71 -11.74
CA LYS A 321 -29.91 -26.52 -12.17
C LYS A 321 -29.95 -26.53 -13.68
#